data_AF-A0A1T1AXN5-F1
#
_entry.id   AF-A0A1T1AXN5-F1
#
_cell.length_a   1.000
_cell.length_b   1.000
_cell.length_c   1.000
_cell.angle_alpha   90.00
_cell.angle_beta   90.00
_cell.angle_gamma   90.00
#
_symmetry.space_group_name_H-M   'P 1'
#
loop_
_entity.id
_entity.type
_entity.pdbx_description
1 polymer ?
#
loop_
_entity_poly.entity_id
_entity_poly.type
_entity_poly.pdbx_seq_one_letter_code
_entity_poly.pdbx_strand_id
1 'polypeptide(L)'
;MFGATTATVKPTHPFVGKYVIARCYTAGVHAGEVISAEGENVILKNSRRLWSWKAKDGIALSGVAQNGVQSGCKIDVLNPEIYLTGICELIPCSATAKESINEFKK
;
A
#
# COMPACT_ATOMS: atom_id res chain seq x y z
N MET A 1 21.18 34.72 -24.55
CA MET A 1 20.90 33.34 -24.96
C MET A 1 20.48 32.57 -23.72
N PHE A 2 19.21 32.17 -23.62
CA PHE A 2 18.75 31.31 -22.52
C PHE A 2 18.88 29.86 -22.98
N GLY A 3 19.78 29.11 -22.35
CA GLY A 3 19.97 27.69 -22.63
C GLY A 3 18.71 26.91 -22.24
N ALA A 4 18.18 26.13 -23.18
CA ALA A 4 17.06 25.24 -22.89
C ALA A 4 17.55 24.11 -21.99
N THR A 5 17.20 24.16 -20.71
CA THR A 5 17.42 23.05 -19.78
C THR A 5 16.42 21.96 -20.11
N THR A 6 16.89 20.86 -20.70
CA THR A 6 16.08 19.64 -20.87
C THR A 6 15.74 19.09 -19.49
N ALA A 7 14.46 19.15 -19.11
CA ALA A 7 13.98 18.55 -17.87
C ALA A 7 14.20 17.03 -17.93
N THR A 8 14.94 16.50 -16.97
CA THR A 8 15.14 15.05 -16.81
C THR A 8 13.88 14.44 -16.21
N VAL A 9 13.22 13.55 -16.95
CA VAL A 9 12.07 12.79 -16.43
C VAL A 9 12.58 11.82 -15.37
N LYS A 10 12.21 12.05 -14.10
CA LYS A 10 12.55 11.12 -13.03
C LYS A 10 11.82 9.80 -13.26
N PRO A 11 12.52 8.64 -13.21
CA PRO A 11 11.88 7.35 -13.38
C PRO A 11 10.80 7.14 -12.31
N THR A 12 9.63 6.71 -12.74
CA THR A 12 8.50 6.39 -11.85
C THR A 12 8.82 5.13 -11.05
N HIS A 13 8.40 5.09 -9.78
CA HIS A 13 8.59 3.92 -8.93
C HIS A 13 7.89 2.68 -9.53
N PRO A 14 8.52 1.48 -9.54
CA PRO A 14 8.00 0.29 -10.23
C PRO A 14 6.68 -0.26 -9.66
N PHE A 15 6.21 0.27 -8.53
CA PHE A 15 4.95 -0.13 -7.90
C PHE A 15 3.79 0.82 -8.16
N VAL A 16 3.98 1.93 -8.89
CA VAL A 16 2.86 2.77 -9.34
C VAL A 16 1.86 1.91 -10.14
N GLY A 17 0.58 2.03 -9.82
CA GLY A 17 -0.52 1.22 -10.36
C GLY A 17 -0.69 -0.17 -9.72
N LYS A 18 0.22 -0.60 -8.83
CA LYS A 18 0.07 -1.87 -8.09
C LYS A 18 -0.71 -1.66 -6.81
N TYR A 19 -1.51 -2.68 -6.45
CA TYR A 19 -2.09 -2.77 -5.11
C TYR A 19 -1.03 -3.29 -4.13
N VAL A 20 -0.82 -2.57 -3.04
CA VAL A 20 0.28 -2.81 -2.10
C VAL A 20 -0.22 -2.80 -0.66
N ILE A 21 0.58 -3.35 0.25
CA ILE A 21 0.58 -3.02 1.67
C ILE A 21 1.74 -2.05 1.93
N ALA A 22 1.43 -0.89 2.47
CA ALA A 22 2.35 0.16 2.89
C ALA A 22 2.43 0.19 4.42
N ARG A 23 3.60 -0.14 4.96
CA ARG A 23 3.88 -0.08 6.40
C ARG A 23 4.62 1.23 6.70
N CYS A 24 4.02 2.05 7.56
CA CYS A 24 4.67 3.22 8.12
C CYS A 24 5.35 2.88 9.45
N TYR A 25 6.36 3.67 9.84
CA TYR A 25 6.92 3.59 11.19
C TYR A 25 5.89 3.94 12.28
N THR A 26 5.08 4.98 12.05
CA THR A 26 4.16 5.54 13.07
C THR A 26 2.70 5.62 12.62
N ALA A 27 2.44 5.77 11.32
CA ALA A 27 1.08 5.92 10.80
C ALA A 27 0.34 4.58 10.57
N GLY A 28 0.93 3.45 10.98
CA GLY A 28 0.33 2.12 10.91
C GLY A 28 0.50 1.44 9.54
N VAL A 29 -0.43 0.53 9.23
CA VAL A 29 -0.42 -0.29 8.00
C VAL A 29 -1.61 0.05 7.13
N HIS A 30 -1.36 0.27 5.85
CA HIS A 30 -2.37 0.63 4.86
C HIS A 30 -2.26 -0.32 3.67
N ALA A 31 -3.38 -0.70 3.09
CA ALA A 31 -3.41 -1.37 1.80
C ALA A 31 -4.11 -0.47 0.78
N GLY A 32 -3.69 -0.45 -0.48
CA GLY A 32 -4.27 0.44 -1.50
C GLY A 32 -3.48 0.40 -2.80
N GLU A 33 -3.95 1.10 -3.84
CA GLU A 33 -3.24 1.20 -5.12
C GLU A 33 -2.32 2.42 -5.12
N VAL A 34 -1.05 2.24 -5.51
CA VAL A 34 -0.06 3.31 -5.53
C VAL A 34 -0.35 4.29 -6.67
N ILE A 35 -0.62 5.55 -6.33
CA ILE A 35 -0.66 6.66 -7.28
C ILE A 35 0.75 7.19 -7.52
N SER A 36 1.51 7.41 -6.44
CA SER A 36 2.89 7.89 -6.49
C SER A 36 3.69 7.34 -5.33
N ALA A 37 5.00 7.19 -5.53
CA ALA A 37 5.95 6.81 -4.50
C ALA A 37 7.29 7.49 -4.76
N GLU A 38 7.77 8.25 -3.77
CA GLU A 38 9.04 8.98 -3.83
C GLU A 38 9.71 8.96 -2.45
N GLY A 39 10.85 8.28 -2.34
CA GLY A 39 11.50 8.05 -1.05
C GLY A 39 10.55 7.30 -0.10
N GLU A 40 10.31 7.87 1.07
CA GLU A 40 9.39 7.33 2.08
C GLU A 40 7.96 7.90 1.99
N ASN A 41 7.66 8.65 0.92
CA ASN A 41 6.36 9.28 0.71
C ASN A 41 5.57 8.51 -0.35
N VAL A 42 4.33 8.13 -0.03
CA VAL A 42 3.46 7.35 -0.92
C VAL A 42 2.05 7.92 -0.90
N ILE A 43 1.45 8.10 -2.08
CA ILE A 43 0.01 8.33 -2.20
C ILE A 43 -0.66 7.01 -2.61
N LEU A 44 -1.64 6.57 -1.82
CA LEU A 44 -2.50 5.44 -2.16
C LEU A 44 -3.91 5.94 -2.48
N LYS A 45 -4.54 5.37 -3.51
CA LYS A 45 -6.00 5.44 -3.71
C LYS A 45 -6.68 4.15 -3.27
N ASN A 46 -7.98 4.27 -2.97
CA ASN A 46 -8.83 3.17 -2.54
C ASN A 46 -8.19 2.39 -1.38
N SER A 47 -7.68 3.14 -0.40
CA SER A 47 -6.91 2.58 0.68
C SER A 47 -7.80 2.05 1.81
N ARG A 48 -7.36 0.98 2.47
CA ARG A 48 -7.93 0.50 3.73
C ARG A 48 -6.84 0.42 4.79
N ARG A 49 -7.14 0.92 6.00
CA ARG A 49 -6.21 0.82 7.14
C ARG A 49 -6.36 -0.54 7.82
N LEU A 50 -5.26 -1.26 7.98
CA LEU A 50 -5.19 -2.54 8.69
C LEU A 50 -4.80 -2.26 10.14
N TRP A 51 -5.80 -1.96 10.99
CA TRP A 51 -5.56 -1.67 12.42
C TRP A 51 -5.06 -2.90 13.18
N SER A 52 -5.58 -4.07 12.82
CA SER A 52 -5.05 -5.38 13.20
C SER A 52 -5.28 -6.35 12.06
N TRP A 53 -4.33 -7.24 11.83
CA TRP A 53 -4.36 -8.18 10.71
C TRP A 53 -3.89 -9.56 11.17
N LYS A 54 -4.35 -10.57 10.45
CA LYS A 54 -3.93 -11.96 10.57
C LYS A 54 -3.85 -12.53 9.16
N ALA A 55 -2.64 -12.92 8.76
CA ALA A 55 -2.44 -13.54 7.45
C ALA A 55 -3.20 -14.86 7.38
N LYS A 56 -3.80 -15.16 6.23
CA LYS A 56 -4.44 -16.46 5.99
C LYS A 56 -3.43 -17.61 6.10
N ASP A 57 -2.23 -17.36 5.57
CA ASP A 57 -1.05 -18.20 5.72
C ASP A 57 0.21 -17.31 5.85
N GLY A 58 1.18 -17.74 6.64
CA GLY A 58 2.33 -16.96 7.10
C GLY A 58 2.08 -16.17 8.38
N ILE A 59 3.13 -15.48 8.85
CA ILE A 59 3.13 -14.77 10.16
C ILE A 59 3.31 -13.25 10.04
N ALA A 60 3.80 -12.77 8.89
CA ALA A 60 4.18 -11.37 8.67
C ALA A 60 3.26 -10.68 7.65
N LEU A 61 3.45 -9.37 7.44
CA LEU A 61 2.73 -8.61 6.40
C LEU A 61 2.99 -9.16 5.00
N SER A 62 4.15 -9.77 4.74
CA SER A 62 4.40 -10.50 3.50
C SER A 62 3.43 -11.67 3.31
N GLY A 63 3.10 -12.41 4.38
CA GLY A 63 2.06 -13.44 4.37
C GLY A 63 0.68 -12.86 4.04
N VAL A 64 0.33 -11.70 4.60
CA VAL A 64 -0.91 -10.99 4.23
C VAL A 64 -0.89 -10.58 2.76
N ALA A 65 0.21 -10.00 2.28
CA ALA A 65 0.33 -9.52 0.91
C ALA A 65 0.25 -10.66 -0.12
N GLN A 66 0.74 -11.86 0.21
CA GLN A 66 0.71 -13.00 -0.72
C GLN A 66 -0.57 -13.83 -0.59
N ASN A 67 -1.05 -14.07 0.64
CA ASN A 67 -2.11 -15.06 0.91
C ASN A 67 -3.44 -14.43 1.34
N GLY A 68 -3.47 -13.13 1.61
CA GLY A 68 -4.63 -12.41 2.10
C GLY A 68 -4.84 -12.54 3.61
N VAL A 69 -6.00 -12.05 4.06
CA VAL A 69 -6.40 -12.01 5.47
C VAL A 69 -7.38 -13.14 5.82
N GLN A 70 -7.48 -13.46 7.11
CA GLN A 70 -8.50 -14.35 7.66
C GLN A 70 -9.39 -13.65 8.70
N SER A 71 -10.33 -14.36 9.30
CA SER A 71 -11.20 -13.83 10.35
C SER A 71 -10.40 -13.32 11.57
N GLY A 72 -10.99 -12.37 12.31
CA GLY A 72 -10.36 -11.74 13.47
C GLY A 72 -9.47 -10.54 13.16
N CYS A 73 -9.39 -10.10 11.91
CA CYS A 73 -8.76 -8.82 11.56
C CYS A 73 -9.65 -7.63 11.93
N LYS A 74 -9.03 -6.45 12.03
CA LYS A 74 -9.71 -5.14 12.14
C LYS A 74 -9.25 -4.27 10.99
N ILE A 75 -10.00 -4.31 9.88
CA ILE A 75 -9.73 -3.51 8.69
C ILE A 75 -10.78 -2.41 8.60
N ASP A 76 -10.33 -1.17 8.45
CA ASP A 76 -11.24 -0.02 8.50
C ASP A 76 -11.94 0.24 7.17
N VAL A 77 -12.81 1.24 7.13
CA VAL A 77 -13.56 1.66 5.94
C VAL A 77 -12.66 2.03 4.76
N LEU A 78 -13.20 1.97 3.55
CA LEU A 78 -12.52 2.44 2.34
C LEU A 78 -12.25 3.94 2.47
N ASN A 79 -10.98 4.33 2.30
CA ASN A 79 -10.53 5.70 2.19
C ASN A 79 -10.15 5.99 0.73
N PRO A 80 -10.86 6.89 0.02
CA PRO A 80 -10.62 7.13 -1.40
C PRO A 80 -9.16 7.51 -1.73
N GLU A 81 -8.50 8.28 -0.87
CA GLU A 81 -7.12 8.72 -1.07
C GLU A 81 -6.41 8.98 0.25
N ILE A 82 -5.11 8.70 0.32
CA ILE A 82 -4.28 9.01 1.47
C ILE A 82 -2.83 9.29 1.08
N TYR A 83 -2.26 10.33 1.67
CA TYR A 83 -0.82 10.59 1.65
C TYR A 83 -0.17 9.99 2.90
N LEU A 84 0.86 9.18 2.72
CA LEU A 84 1.61 8.51 3.76
C LEU A 84 3.07 8.95 3.72
N THR A 85 3.63 9.20 4.90
CA THR A 85 5.04 9.51 5.12
C THR A 85 5.69 8.45 6.01
N GLY A 86 7.00 8.29 5.91
CA GLY A 86 7.74 7.36 6.77
C GLY A 86 7.41 5.90 6.45
N ILE A 87 7.20 5.58 5.17
CA ILE A 87 7.05 4.21 4.70
C ILE A 87 8.39 3.47 4.86
N CYS A 88 8.37 2.39 5.62
CA CYS A 88 9.52 1.51 5.81
C CYS A 88 9.41 0.19 5.02
N GLU A 89 8.23 -0.14 4.51
CA GLU A 89 8.00 -1.32 3.68
C GLU A 89 6.81 -1.10 2.74
N LEU A 90 6.98 -1.43 1.45
CA LEU A 90 5.93 -1.38 0.44
C LEU A 90 5.88 -2.72 -0.30
N ILE A 91 4.83 -3.52 -0.04
CA ILE A 91 4.75 -4.91 -0.52
C ILE A 91 3.63 -5.04 -1.55
N PRO A 92 3.93 -5.36 -2.83
CA PRO A 92 2.90 -5.71 -3.81
C PRO A 92 2.07 -6.91 -3.36
N CYS A 93 0.75 -6.80 -3.52
CA CYS A 93 -0.19 -7.84 -3.14
C CYS A 93 -0.54 -8.76 -4.31
N SER A 94 -0.83 -10.02 -4.00
CA SER A 94 -1.51 -10.93 -4.91
C SER A 94 -2.97 -10.48 -5.15
N ALA A 95 -3.58 -11.02 -6.20
CA ALA A 95 -5.01 -10.80 -6.46
C ALA A 95 -5.88 -11.26 -5.28
N THR A 96 -5.60 -12.45 -4.74
CA THR A 96 -6.27 -13.02 -3.56
C THR A 96 -6.15 -12.10 -2.34
N ALA A 97 -4.97 -11.53 -2.10
CA ALA A 97 -4.77 -10.61 -0.99
C ALA A 97 -5.57 -9.32 -1.17
N LYS A 98 -5.53 -8.72 -2.37
CA LYS A 98 -6.34 -7.53 -2.71
C LYS A 98 -7.83 -7.78 -2.47
N GLU A 99 -8.37 -8.88 -2.98
CA GLU A 99 -9.77 -9.26 -2.84
C GLU A 99 -10.16 -9.44 -1.36
N SER A 100 -9.42 -10.28 -0.63
CA SER A 100 -9.71 -10.55 0.78
C SER A 100 -9.65 -9.29 1.66
N ILE A 101 -8.72 -8.35 1.38
CA ILE A 101 -8.62 -7.09 2.11
C ILE A 101 -9.76 -6.15 1.74
N ASN A 102 -10.12 -6.02 0.47
CA ASN A 102 -11.17 -5.09 0.05
C ASN A 102 -12.57 -5.54 0.47
N GLU A 103 -12.82 -6.84 0.45
CA GLU A 103 -14.13 -7.41 0.78
C GLU A 103 -14.32 -7.69 2.28
N PHE A 104 -13.26 -7.51 3.10
CA PHE A 104 -13.33 -7.79 4.54
C PHE A 104 -14.41 -6.95 5.22
N LYS A 105 -15.41 -7.63 5.79
CA LYS A 105 -16.50 -7.05 6.60
C LYS A 105 -16.18 -7.24 8.08
N LYS A 106 -16.48 -6.22 8.89
CA LYS A 106 -16.30 -6.24 10.35
C LYS A 106 -17.21 -7.26 11.00
#